data_AF-A0A7S1MZH5-F1
#
_entry.id   AF-A0A7S1MZH5-F1
#
_cell.length_a   1.000
_cell.length_b   1.000
_cell.length_c   1.000
_cell.angle_alpha   90.00
_cell.angle_beta   90.00
_cell.angle_gamma   90.00
#
_symmetry.space_group_name_H-M   'P 1'
#
loop_
_entity.id
_entity.type
_entity.pdbx_description
1 polymer ?
#
loop_
_entity_poly.entity_id
_entity_poly.type
_entity_poly.pdbx_seq_one_letter_code
_entity_poly.pdbx_strand_id
1 'polypeptide(L)'
;WARENGCRWDESTCAGAAGGGHLEVLKWARENGCPWGEEICSLAALGGHLEVLQWARENGCRWDESTCAGAAGGGHLEVLKWARENGCPWGEEICSLAALGGHLEVLQWARENGC
;
A
#
# COMPACT_ATOMS: atom_id res chain seq x y z
N TRP A 1 19.83 -17.28 -5.86
CA TRP A 1 20.64 -16.80 -4.71
C TRP A 1 19.94 -16.93 -3.34
N ALA A 2 18.94 -16.13 -2.96
CA ALA A 2 18.34 -16.21 -1.60
C ALA A 2 17.66 -17.56 -1.29
N ARG A 3 16.97 -18.15 -2.28
CA ARG A 3 16.34 -19.49 -2.21
C ARG A 3 17.34 -20.64 -2.05
N GLU A 4 18.56 -20.47 -2.60
CA GLU A 4 19.64 -21.47 -2.54
C GLU A 4 20.43 -21.40 -1.23
N ASN A 5 20.28 -20.33 -0.45
CA ASN A 5 21.00 -20.11 0.81
C ASN A 5 20.11 -20.31 2.06
N GLY A 6 18.92 -20.91 1.92
CA GLY A 6 18.10 -21.32 3.06
C GLY A 6 17.34 -20.20 3.78
N CYS A 7 17.32 -18.97 3.25
CA CYS A 7 16.43 -17.94 3.75
C CYS A 7 14.98 -18.32 3.41
N ARG A 8 14.20 -18.65 4.45
CA ARG A 8 12.75 -18.78 4.32
C ARG A 8 12.16 -17.39 4.10
N TRP A 9 12.02 -17.01 2.84
CA TRP A 9 11.01 -16.02 2.44
C TRP A 9 9.64 -16.40 3.01
N ASP A 10 9.08 -15.46 3.74
CA ASP A 10 7.75 -15.50 4.32
C ASP A 10 7.01 -14.21 3.90
N GLU A 11 5.82 -13.99 4.46
CA GLU A 11 4.99 -12.82 4.16
C GLU A 11 5.75 -11.50 4.39
N SER A 12 6.71 -11.46 5.32
CA SER A 12 7.52 -10.27 5.61
C SER A 12 8.43 -9.86 4.44
N THR A 13 8.84 -10.81 3.59
CA THR A 13 9.63 -10.52 2.39
C THR A 13 8.80 -9.75 1.36
N CYS A 14 7.56 -10.18 1.14
CA CYS A 14 6.62 -9.48 0.27
C CYS A 14 6.22 -8.12 0.86
N ALA A 15 5.97 -8.06 2.17
CA ALA A 15 5.64 -6.83 2.90
C ALA A 15 6.75 -5.78 2.78
N GLY A 16 8.01 -6.17 3.00
CA GLY A 16 9.16 -5.30 2.85
C GLY A 16 9.36 -4.84 1.40
N ALA A 17 9.19 -5.74 0.42
CA ALA A 17 9.26 -5.37 -0.99
C ALA A 17 8.15 -4.38 -1.38
N ALA A 18 6.94 -4.56 -0.84
CA ALA A 18 5.81 -3.69 -1.12
C ALA A 18 5.99 -2.29 -0.51
N GLY A 19 6.34 -2.22 0.79
CA GLY A 19 6.60 -0.95 1.48
C GLY A 19 7.87 -0.23 1.03
N GLY A 20 8.80 -0.93 0.38
CA GLY A 20 10.01 -0.34 -0.23
C GLY A 20 9.89 -0.04 -1.72
N GLY A 21 8.75 -0.32 -2.35
CA GLY A 21 8.52 -0.01 -3.77
C GLY A 21 9.22 -0.96 -4.74
N HIS A 22 9.66 -2.13 -4.29
CA HIS A 22 10.43 -3.09 -5.07
C HIS A 22 9.54 -4.02 -5.88
N LEU A 23 8.85 -3.47 -6.90
CA LEU A 23 7.88 -4.20 -7.73
C LEU A 23 8.44 -5.49 -8.32
N GLU A 24 9.64 -5.45 -8.89
CA GLU A 24 10.25 -6.63 -9.52
C GLU A 24 10.59 -7.73 -8.51
N VAL A 25 10.97 -7.35 -7.27
CA VAL A 25 11.18 -8.31 -6.18
C VAL A 25 9.85 -8.92 -5.76
N LEU A 26 8.79 -8.12 -5.67
CA LEU A 26 7.46 -8.59 -5.31
C LEU A 26 6.87 -9.53 -6.38
N LYS A 27 7.01 -9.20 -7.66
CA LYS A 27 6.66 -10.07 -8.80
C LYS A 27 7.39 -11.41 -8.71
N TRP A 28 8.71 -11.36 -8.58
CA TRP A 28 9.54 -12.56 -8.47
C TRP A 28 9.15 -13.42 -7.27
N ALA A 29 8.89 -12.82 -6.11
CA ALA A 29 8.45 -13.53 -4.91
C ALA A 29 7.10 -14.23 -5.15
N ARG A 30 6.15 -13.53 -5.77
CA ARG A 30 4.82 -14.07 -6.09
C ARG A 30 4.88 -15.25 -7.07
N GLU A 31 5.64 -15.12 -8.15
CA GLU A 31 5.83 -16.17 -9.17
C GLU A 31 6.47 -17.44 -8.59
N ASN A 32 7.28 -17.31 -7.54
CA ASN A 32 7.90 -18.44 -6.89
C ASN A 32 7.10 -19.02 -5.71
N GLY A 33 5.87 -18.56 -5.52
CA GLY A 33 4.95 -19.09 -4.50
C GLY A 33 5.18 -18.55 -3.10
N CYS A 34 5.83 -17.39 -2.95
CA CYS A 34 5.91 -16.72 -1.66
C CYS A 34 4.48 -16.31 -1.22
N PRO A 35 4.04 -16.66 0.00
CA PRO A 35 2.82 -16.12 0.55
C PRO A 35 2.95 -14.60 0.68
N TRP A 36 1.83 -13.90 0.58
CA TRP A 36 1.76 -12.47 0.80
C TRP A 36 0.54 -12.17 1.68
N GLY A 37 0.72 -11.28 2.65
CA GLY A 37 -0.32 -10.94 3.63
C GLY A 37 -1.34 -9.94 3.09
N GLU A 38 -2.33 -9.61 3.90
CA GLU A 38 -3.33 -8.57 3.58
C GLU A 38 -2.73 -7.15 3.66
N GLU A 39 -1.57 -7.02 4.31
CA GLU A 39 -0.82 -5.76 4.51
C GLU A 39 -0.06 -5.22 3.29
N ILE A 40 0.03 -5.99 2.18
CA ILE A 40 0.80 -5.57 1.00
C ILE A 40 0.30 -4.25 0.44
N CYS A 41 -1.02 -4.10 0.29
CA CYS A 41 -1.64 -2.89 -0.24
C CYS A 41 -1.41 -1.69 0.70
N SER A 42 -1.58 -1.88 2.01
CA SER A 42 -1.42 -0.79 2.98
C SER A 42 0.02 -0.35 3.15
N LEU A 43 0.99 -1.28 3.07
CA LEU A 43 2.42 -0.94 3.07
C LEU A 43 2.86 -0.25 1.79
N ALA A 44 2.43 -0.74 0.62
CA ALA A 44 2.68 -0.05 -0.65
C ALA A 44 2.09 1.36 -0.65
N ALA A 45 0.88 1.52 -0.08
CA ALA A 45 0.22 2.80 0.02
C ALA A 45 0.92 3.75 1.00
N LEU A 46 1.34 3.24 2.16
CA LEU A 46 2.11 3.98 3.16
C LEU A 46 3.47 4.47 2.63
N GLY A 47 4.11 3.70 1.74
CA GLY A 47 5.36 4.10 1.06
C GLY A 47 5.16 4.93 -0.20
N GLY A 48 3.91 5.15 -0.64
CA GLY A 48 3.62 5.96 -1.82
C GLY A 48 3.86 5.25 -3.15
N HIS A 49 3.92 3.92 -3.13
CA HIS A 49 4.31 3.10 -4.27
C HIS A 49 3.08 2.70 -5.11
N LEU A 50 2.56 3.66 -5.89
CA LEU A 50 1.36 3.47 -6.71
C LEU A 50 1.46 2.26 -7.67
N GLU A 51 2.59 2.10 -8.36
CA GLU A 51 2.78 0.98 -9.30
C GLU A 51 2.73 -0.39 -8.59
N VAL A 52 3.28 -0.48 -7.38
CA VAL A 52 3.22 -1.68 -6.55
C VAL A 52 1.79 -1.97 -6.13
N LEU A 53 1.06 -0.94 -5.69
CA LEU A 53 -0.32 -1.08 -5.27
C LEU A 53 -1.22 -1.51 -6.44
N GLN A 54 -1.06 -0.90 -7.61
CA GLN A 54 -1.78 -1.25 -8.84
C GLN A 54 -1.55 -2.71 -9.20
N TRP A 55 -0.28 -3.12 -9.29
CA TRP A 55 0.07 -4.50 -9.62
C TRP A 55 -0.45 -5.49 -8.59
N ALA A 56 -0.34 -5.18 -7.29
CA ALA A 56 -0.85 -6.05 -6.22
C ALA A 56 -2.36 -6.27 -6.36
N ARG A 57 -3.12 -5.21 -6.68
CA ARG A 57 -4.57 -5.28 -6.89
C ARG A 57 -4.95 -6.08 -8.12
N GLU A 58 -4.26 -5.90 -9.24
CA GLU A 58 -4.46 -6.70 -10.44
C GLU A 58 -4.19 -8.19 -10.21
N ASN A 59 -3.30 -8.52 -9.28
CA ASN A 59 -2.93 -9.89 -8.91
C ASN A 59 -3.76 -10.46 -7.73
N GLY A 60 -4.87 -9.81 -7.40
CA GLY A 60 -5.86 -10.31 -6.45
C GLY A 60 -5.51 -10.06 -4.98
N CYS A 61 -4.55 -9.18 -4.68
CA CYS A 61 -4.31 -8.73 -3.31
C CYS A 61 -5.55 -8.01 -2.79
N ARG A 62 -6.03 -8.37 -1.60
CA ARG A 62 -7.11 -7.64 -0.94
C ARG A 62 -6.61 -6.29 -0.43
N TRP A 63 -7.55 -5.38 -0.23
CA TRP A 63 -7.34 -4.12 0.46
C TRP A 63 -8.52 -3.88 1.40
N ASP A 64 -8.35 -2.93 2.29
CA ASP A 64 -9.35 -2.41 3.20
C ASP A 64 -9.04 -0.93 3.50
N GLU A 65 -9.72 -0.36 4.49
CA GLU A 65 -9.56 1.05 4.89
C GLU A 65 -8.12 1.39 5.26
N SER A 66 -7.33 0.41 5.72
CA SER A 66 -5.91 0.60 6.06
C SER A 66 -5.07 1.01 4.85
N THR A 67 -5.51 0.69 3.62
CA THR A 67 -4.80 1.10 2.40
C THR A 67 -4.94 2.60 2.16
N CYS A 68 -6.15 3.14 2.27
CA CYS A 68 -6.38 4.59 2.20
C CYS A 68 -5.75 5.31 3.40
N ALA A 69 -5.85 4.73 4.60
CA ALA A 69 -5.23 5.25 5.82
C ALA A 69 -3.69 5.34 5.69
N GLY A 70 -3.07 4.30 5.12
CA GLY A 70 -1.63 4.28 4.83
C GLY A 70 -1.23 5.40 3.86
N ALA A 71 -1.94 5.53 2.72
CA ALA A 71 -1.68 6.63 1.78
C ALA A 71 -1.85 8.01 2.43
N ALA A 72 -2.86 8.18 3.27
CA ALA A 72 -3.12 9.45 3.95
C ALA A 72 -2.05 9.78 5.00
N GLY A 73 -1.68 8.81 5.84
CA GLY A 73 -0.64 8.94 6.86
C GLY A 73 0.79 9.06 6.32
N GLY A 74 1.04 8.57 5.10
CA GLY A 74 2.30 8.78 4.36
C GLY A 74 2.32 10.04 3.49
N GLY A 75 1.19 10.73 3.34
CA GLY A 75 1.09 11.96 2.56
C GLY A 75 1.03 11.76 1.05
N HIS A 76 0.64 10.56 0.60
CA HIS A 76 0.68 10.15 -0.79
C HIS A 76 -0.67 10.39 -1.49
N LEU A 77 -0.94 11.66 -1.83
CA LEU A 77 -2.22 12.08 -2.41
C LEU A 77 -2.62 11.30 -3.67
N GLU A 78 -1.70 11.08 -4.59
CA GLU A 78 -2.00 10.36 -5.84
C GLU A 78 -2.35 8.89 -5.61
N VAL A 79 -1.73 8.26 -4.60
CA VAL A 79 -2.10 6.90 -4.17
C VAL A 79 -3.50 6.89 -3.56
N LEU A 80 -3.80 7.87 -2.68
CA LEU A 80 -5.11 7.98 -2.04
C LEU A 80 -6.24 8.21 -3.06
N LYS A 81 -6.03 9.11 -4.03
CA LYS A 81 -6.96 9.35 -5.14
C LYS A 81 -7.22 8.07 -5.92
N TRP A 82 -6.15 7.42 -6.39
CA TRP A 82 -6.27 6.21 -7.18
C TRP A 82 -6.98 5.09 -6.41
N ALA A 83 -6.60 4.85 -5.14
CA ALA A 83 -7.24 3.83 -4.31
C ALA A 83 -8.75 4.09 -4.17
N ARG A 84 -9.14 5.35 -3.89
CA ARG A 84 -10.54 5.74 -3.76
C ARG A 84 -11.32 5.59 -5.07
N GLU A 85 -10.78 6.06 -6.18
CA GLU A 85 -11.39 5.96 -7.51
C GLU A 85 -11.63 4.49 -7.92
N ASN A 86 -10.78 3.57 -7.44
CA ASN A 86 -10.90 2.15 -7.71
C ASN A 86 -11.71 1.38 -6.64
N GLY A 87 -12.40 2.09 -5.74
CA GLY A 87 -13.33 1.49 -4.78
C GLY A 87 -12.66 0.90 -3.54
N CYS A 88 -11.46 1.35 -3.18
CA CYS A 88 -10.91 1.09 -1.86
C CYS A 88 -11.79 1.78 -0.81
N PRO A 89 -12.25 1.05 0.23
CA PRO A 89 -12.94 1.70 1.33
C PRO A 89 -11.98 2.66 2.04
N TRP A 90 -12.54 3.69 2.66
CA TRP A 90 -11.79 4.68 3.44
C TRP A 90 -12.58 4.98 4.72
N GLY A 91 -11.88 5.14 5.84
CA GLY A 91 -12.50 5.38 7.14
C GLY A 91 -12.48 6.85 7.57
N GLU A 92 -13.04 7.13 8.74
CA GLU A 92 -13.08 8.48 9.32
C GLU A 92 -11.68 8.99 9.76
N GLU A 93 -10.72 8.07 9.90
CA GLU A 93 -9.35 8.35 10.33
C GLU A 93 -8.49 9.04 9.27
N ILE A 94 -8.91 9.09 8.00
CA ILE A 94 -8.14 9.65 6.88
C ILE A 94 -7.67 11.08 7.17
N CYS A 95 -8.58 11.96 7.60
CA CYS A 95 -8.24 13.34 7.93
C CYS A 95 -7.31 13.42 9.15
N SER A 96 -7.55 12.57 10.14
CA SER A 96 -6.73 12.55 11.37
C SER A 96 -5.30 12.11 11.08
N LEU A 97 -5.11 11.10 10.22
CA LEU A 97 -3.80 10.60 9.83
C LEU A 97 -3.05 11.58 8.93
N ALA A 98 -3.73 12.19 7.95
CA ALA A 98 -3.16 13.25 7.13
C ALA A 98 -2.71 14.44 7.99
N ALA A 99 -3.52 14.84 8.98
CA ALA A 99 -3.19 15.92 9.91
C ALA A 99 -2.00 15.55 10.82
N LEU A 100 -1.98 14.34 11.37
CA LEU A 100 -0.89 13.85 12.23
C LEU A 100 0.45 13.81 11.49
N GLY A 101 0.44 13.40 10.22
CA GLY A 101 1.62 13.42 9.34
C GLY A 101 1.99 14.80 8.81
N GLY A 102 1.18 15.83 9.05
CA GLY A 102 1.40 17.19 8.54
C GLY A 102 1.16 17.33 7.02
N HIS A 103 0.41 16.41 6.42
CA HIS A 103 0.17 16.32 4.98
C HIS A 103 -1.01 17.20 4.56
N LEU A 104 -0.77 18.51 4.50
CA LEU A 104 -1.81 19.52 4.23
C LEU A 104 -2.57 19.27 2.91
N GLU A 105 -1.88 18.92 1.82
CA GLU A 105 -2.53 18.67 0.53
C GLU A 105 -3.49 17.48 0.58
N VAL A 106 -3.07 16.40 1.25
CA VAL A 106 -3.92 15.22 1.49
C VAL A 106 -5.14 15.60 2.34
N LEU A 107 -4.93 16.36 3.41
CA LEU A 107 -6.00 16.79 4.31
C LEU A 107 -7.04 17.67 3.58
N GLN A 108 -6.58 18.64 2.78
CA GLN A 108 -7.45 19.50 1.99
C GLN A 108 -8.29 18.69 1.01
N TRP A 109 -7.64 17.82 0.24
CA TRP A 109 -8.34 16.97 -0.71
C TRP A 109 -9.33 16.02 -0.01
N ALA A 110 -8.94 15.40 1.11
CA ALA A 110 -9.82 14.52 1.87
C ALA A 110 -11.08 15.26 2.36
N ARG A 111 -10.92 16.49 2.88
CA ARG A 111 -12.02 17.36 3.31
C ARG A 111 -12.97 17.74 2.18
N GLU A 112 -12.42 18.09 1.02
CA GLU A 112 -13.22 18.42 -0.16
C GLU A 112 -14.02 17.22 -0.67
N ASN A 113 -13.58 16.00 -0.36
CA ASN A 113 -14.21 14.77 -0.81
C ASN A 113 -14.94 14.03 0.34
N GLY A 114 -15.39 14.73 1.38
CA GLY A 114 -16.34 14.17 2.35
C GLY A 114 -15.74 13.37 3.50
N CYS A 115 -14.46 13.61 3.81
CA CYS A 115 -13.93 13.54 5.17
C CYS A 115 -14.10 14.94 5.83
#